data_AF-A0A5E6N5H2-F1
#
_entry.id   AF-A0A5E6N5H2-F1
#
_cell.length_a   1.000
_cell.length_b   1.000
_cell.length_c   1.000
_cell.angle_alpha   90.00
_cell.angle_beta   90.00
_cell.angle_gamma   90.00
#
_symmetry.space_group_name_H-M   'P 1'
#
loop_
_entity.id
_entity.type
_entity.pdbx_description
1 polymer ?
#
loop_
_entity_poly.entity_id
_entity_poly.type
_entity_poly.pdbx_seq_one_letter_code
_entity_poly.pdbx_strand_id
1 'polypeptide(L)'
;MPTKVENNIIINKPMEPIKFVNYASGGVNKWSISHQLPSGLVFDKQKGIISGTPTKILSRNKYVVTASNSHGSTQTGVYIAVLPILVDDIKISSTSDTLVIGESAQLHVTISPNDASNKKFSWEVDDKVSINQSTGEVTALKAGLSTIRAIAHNGIVVDEFEMLITDPHAVIFNKKSYKMILSEKTGRVWLDRNLGASEACKTLTDLNCYGDYYQWGRGKDGHQAMFPRRVGTLANSITPNNANFITNPGSETTDWGGTFC
;
A
#
# COMPACT_ATOMS: atom_id res chain seq x y z
N MET A 1 29.08 -15.15 -31.63
CA MET A 1 27.79 -14.45 -31.45
C MET A 1 27.72 -13.93 -30.02
N PRO A 2 27.28 -12.69 -29.75
CA PRO A 2 26.98 -12.26 -28.38
C PRO A 2 25.92 -13.21 -27.78
N THR A 3 26.04 -13.52 -26.49
CA THR A 3 25.08 -14.40 -25.79
C THR A 3 23.67 -13.81 -25.71
N LYS A 4 23.52 -12.50 -25.93
CA LYS A 4 22.24 -11.80 -26.05
C LYS A 4 22.39 -10.59 -26.96
N VAL A 5 21.56 -10.50 -28.01
CA VAL A 5 21.56 -9.37 -28.96
C VAL A 5 20.98 -8.11 -28.30
N GLU A 6 20.12 -8.27 -27.29
CA GLU A 6 19.44 -7.20 -26.58
C GLU A 6 19.65 -7.28 -25.06
N ASN A 7 20.05 -6.16 -24.46
CA ASN A 7 20.35 -6.07 -23.04
C ASN A 7 19.62 -4.88 -22.41
N ASN A 8 18.52 -5.19 -21.72
CA ASN A 8 17.84 -4.26 -20.82
C ASN A 8 18.47 -4.42 -19.44
N ILE A 9 19.14 -3.38 -18.97
CA ILE A 9 19.78 -3.35 -17.65
C ILE A 9 19.14 -2.25 -16.80
N ILE A 10 19.22 -2.37 -15.48
CA ILE A 10 18.61 -1.42 -14.54
C ILE A 10 19.68 -0.44 -14.03
N ILE A 11 19.33 0.85 -13.97
CA ILE A 11 20.21 1.88 -13.40
C ILE A 11 20.65 1.51 -11.98
N ASN A 12 21.90 1.82 -11.62
CA ASN A 12 22.50 1.55 -10.31
C ASN A 12 22.58 0.06 -9.90
N LYS A 13 22.20 -0.88 -10.78
CA LYS A 13 22.39 -2.31 -10.57
C LYS A 13 23.53 -2.80 -11.46
N PRO A 14 24.47 -3.61 -10.94
CA PRO A 14 25.53 -4.18 -11.75
C PRO A 14 24.92 -5.01 -12.87
N MET A 15 25.38 -4.80 -14.11
CA MET A 15 24.92 -5.62 -15.23
C MET A 15 25.60 -6.98 -15.21
N GLU A 16 24.94 -7.98 -15.78
CA GLU A 16 25.64 -9.19 -16.21
C GLU A 16 26.63 -8.83 -17.33
N PRO A 17 27.93 -9.18 -17.20
CA PRO A 17 28.92 -8.82 -18.21
C PRO A 17 28.60 -9.45 -19.57
N ILE A 18 28.59 -8.63 -20.61
CA ILE A 18 28.44 -9.09 -21.99
C ILE A 18 29.82 -9.50 -22.49
N LYS A 19 29.98 -10.79 -22.78
CA LYS A 19 31.24 -11.35 -23.30
C LYS A 19 31.11 -11.61 -24.80
N PHE A 20 32.06 -11.11 -25.58
CA PHE A 20 32.14 -11.41 -27.00
C PHE A 20 33.08 -12.61 -27.20
N VAL A 21 32.52 -13.74 -27.65
CA VAL A 21 33.32 -14.95 -27.88
C VAL A 21 34.07 -14.85 -29.20
N ASN A 22 35.36 -15.16 -29.16
CA ASN A 22 36.22 -15.24 -30.32
C ASN A 22 36.21 -16.65 -30.93
N TYR A 23 35.85 -16.76 -32.21
CA TYR A 23 35.94 -18.00 -32.99
C TYR A 23 37.02 -17.93 -34.09
N ALA A 24 37.83 -16.87 -34.14
CA ALA A 24 38.87 -16.71 -35.14
C ALA A 24 40.03 -17.68 -34.84
N SER A 25 40.40 -18.49 -35.83
CA SER A 25 41.49 -19.48 -35.78
C SER A 25 42.86 -18.86 -35.44
N GLY A 26 43.08 -17.59 -35.75
CA GLY A 26 44.29 -16.83 -35.43
C GLY A 26 44.24 -15.98 -34.15
N GLY A 27 43.19 -16.12 -33.33
CA GLY A 27 43.00 -15.24 -32.17
C GLY A 27 42.59 -13.80 -32.53
N VAL A 28 42.19 -13.02 -31.53
CA VAL A 28 41.88 -11.58 -31.65
C VAL A 28 42.93 -10.82 -30.84
N ASN A 29 43.57 -9.83 -31.45
CA ASN A 29 44.60 -9.01 -30.79
C ASN A 29 44.12 -7.59 -30.44
N LYS A 30 42.98 -7.17 -31.00
CA LYS A 30 42.44 -5.82 -30.78
C LYS A 30 40.91 -5.82 -30.78
N TRP A 31 40.35 -5.22 -29.74
CA TRP A 31 38.91 -4.96 -29.62
C TRP A 31 38.61 -3.46 -29.64
N SER A 32 37.50 -3.08 -30.25
CA SER A 32 36.97 -1.72 -30.24
C SER A 32 35.43 -1.69 -30.27
N ILE A 33 34.86 -0.54 -29.93
CA ILE A 33 33.42 -0.30 -29.89
C ILE A 33 33.10 1.05 -30.54
N SER A 34 31.98 1.15 -31.26
CA SER A 34 31.65 2.26 -32.16
C SER A 34 31.53 3.65 -31.53
N HIS A 35 31.12 3.74 -30.26
CA HIS A 35 31.06 5.00 -29.50
C HIS A 35 31.09 4.76 -28.00
N GLN A 36 31.14 5.85 -27.22
CA GLN A 36 31.20 5.79 -25.76
C GLN A 36 29.97 5.08 -25.18
N LEU A 37 30.23 4.18 -24.23
CA LEU A 37 29.22 3.50 -23.44
C LEU A 37 28.51 4.48 -22.48
N PRO A 38 27.29 4.14 -22.00
CA PRO A 38 26.63 4.91 -20.96
C PRO A 38 27.54 5.05 -19.73
N SER A 39 27.43 6.17 -19.01
CA SER A 39 28.20 6.39 -17.79
C SER A 39 28.10 5.20 -16.82
N GLY A 40 29.24 4.78 -16.28
CA GLY A 40 29.34 3.63 -15.37
C GLY A 40 29.55 2.27 -16.05
N LEU A 41 29.41 2.19 -17.38
CA LEU A 41 29.81 1.01 -18.15
C LEU A 41 31.19 1.20 -18.78
N VAL A 42 31.96 0.11 -18.82
CA VAL A 42 33.32 0.07 -19.37
C VAL A 42 33.43 -1.07 -20.38
N PHE A 43 34.18 -0.81 -21.45
CA PHE A 43 34.57 -1.82 -22.43
C PHE A 43 36.03 -2.22 -22.22
N ASP A 44 36.27 -3.46 -21.80
CA ASP A 44 37.60 -4.04 -21.73
C ASP A 44 38.09 -4.36 -23.15
N LYS A 45 39.01 -3.52 -23.65
CA LYS A 45 39.59 -3.63 -24.99
C LYS A 45 40.56 -4.82 -25.14
N GLN A 46 40.95 -5.48 -24.05
CA GLN A 46 41.79 -6.68 -24.10
C GLN A 46 40.93 -7.94 -24.19
N LYS A 47 39.86 -7.99 -23.40
CA LYS A 47 39.04 -9.20 -23.25
C LYS A 47 37.76 -9.20 -24.08
N GLY A 48 37.36 -8.06 -24.66
CA GLY A 48 36.08 -7.94 -25.36
C GLY A 48 34.91 -8.15 -24.40
N ILE A 49 34.92 -7.44 -23.27
CA ILE A 49 33.88 -7.54 -22.24
C ILE A 49 33.28 -6.15 -21.99
N ILE A 50 31.96 -6.06 -21.99
CA ILE A 50 31.23 -4.89 -21.47
C ILE A 50 30.76 -5.23 -20.06
N SER A 51 31.12 -4.41 -19.07
CA SER A 51 30.74 -4.61 -17.67
C SER A 51 30.63 -3.28 -16.94
N GLY A 52 29.99 -3.28 -15.77
CA GLY A 52 29.93 -2.13 -14.88
C GLY A 52 28.55 -1.95 -14.27
N THR A 53 28.33 -0.77 -13.70
CA THR A 53 27.07 -0.37 -13.09
C THR A 53 26.64 0.95 -13.75
N PRO A 54 25.57 0.95 -14.57
CA PRO A 54 25.16 2.15 -15.29
C PRO A 54 24.63 3.21 -14.32
N THR A 55 25.01 4.47 -14.52
CA THR A 55 24.62 5.59 -13.65
C THR A 55 23.69 6.60 -14.34
N LYS A 56 23.30 6.33 -15.60
CA LYS A 56 22.41 7.19 -16.38
C LYS A 56 21.43 6.36 -17.20
N ILE A 57 20.15 6.72 -17.09
CA ILE A 57 19.07 6.16 -17.92
C ILE A 57 19.39 6.44 -19.40
N LEU A 58 19.19 5.44 -20.24
CA LEU A 58 19.49 5.51 -21.66
C LEU A 58 18.44 4.72 -22.44
N SER A 59 17.81 5.37 -23.41
CA SER A 59 16.97 4.71 -24.40
C SER A 59 17.79 3.72 -25.24
N ARG A 60 17.16 2.64 -25.70
CA ARG A 60 17.82 1.57 -26.46
C ARG A 60 18.75 2.12 -27.57
N ASN A 61 20.03 1.78 -27.48
CA ASN A 61 21.05 2.22 -28.44
C ASN A 61 21.88 1.03 -28.95
N LYS A 62 22.33 1.10 -30.21
CA LYS A 62 23.11 0.04 -30.88
C LYS A 62 24.60 0.36 -30.82
N TYR A 63 25.36 -0.55 -30.21
CA TYR A 63 26.81 -0.48 -30.18
C TYR A 63 27.38 -1.54 -31.13
N VAL A 64 28.32 -1.16 -31.98
CA VAL A 64 29.03 -2.09 -32.86
C VAL A 64 30.38 -2.41 -32.25
N VAL A 65 30.62 -3.68 -31.95
CA VAL A 65 31.88 -4.18 -31.43
C VAL A 65 32.66 -4.79 -32.58
N THR A 66 33.92 -4.37 -32.73
CA THR A 66 34.85 -4.87 -33.75
C THR A 66 35.97 -5.65 -33.09
N ALA A 67 36.20 -6.87 -33.59
CA ALA A 67 37.34 -7.72 -33.25
C ALA A 67 38.26 -7.83 -34.46
N SER A 68 39.56 -7.60 -34.29
CA SER A 68 40.52 -7.66 -35.40
C SER A 68 41.81 -8.41 -35.03
N ASN A 69 42.49 -8.92 -36.05
CA ASN A 69 43.86 -9.41 -36.01
C ASN A 69 44.62 -8.96 -37.28
N SER A 70 45.84 -9.46 -37.49
CA SER A 70 46.67 -9.09 -38.65
C SER A 70 46.10 -9.53 -40.01
N HIS A 71 45.10 -10.41 -40.03
CA HIS A 71 44.53 -11.00 -41.24
C HIS A 71 43.15 -10.45 -41.58
N GLY A 72 42.49 -9.73 -40.66
CA GLY A 72 41.17 -9.17 -40.92
C GLY A 72 40.43 -8.71 -39.67
N SER A 73 39.16 -8.38 -39.85
CA SER A 73 38.27 -7.96 -38.77
C SER A 73 36.86 -8.50 -38.96
N THR A 74 36.12 -8.63 -37.86
CA THR A 74 34.70 -8.96 -37.84
C THR A 74 33.96 -8.03 -36.87
N GLN A 75 32.66 -7.86 -37.10
CA GLN A 75 31.83 -6.94 -36.33
C GLN A 75 30.53 -7.61 -35.88
N THR A 76 30.03 -7.19 -34.73
CA THR A 76 28.70 -7.56 -34.25
C THR A 76 28.03 -6.38 -33.56
N GLY A 77 26.70 -6.31 -33.67
CA GLY A 77 25.89 -5.34 -32.93
C GLY A 77 25.45 -5.88 -31.58
N VAL A 78 25.38 -5.01 -30.58
CA VAL A 78 24.69 -5.24 -29.32
C VAL A 78 23.79 -4.04 -29.00
N TYR A 79 22.56 -4.31 -28.58
CA TYR A 79 21.64 -3.26 -28.13
C TYR A 79 21.67 -3.18 -26.60
N ILE A 80 21.83 -1.96 -26.08
CA ILE A 80 21.83 -1.69 -24.64
C ILE A 80 20.78 -0.62 -24.34
N ALA A 81 19.92 -0.88 -23.36
CA ALA A 81 19.00 0.09 -22.77
C ALA A 81 19.20 0.08 -21.24
N VAL A 82 19.22 1.27 -20.63
CA VAL A 82 19.29 1.43 -19.16
C VAL A 82 17.93 1.93 -18.69
N LEU A 83 17.22 1.07 -17.95
CA LEU A 83 15.86 1.32 -17.44
C LEU A 83 15.89 1.88 -16.00
N PRO A 84 14.86 2.63 -15.59
CA PRO A 84 14.71 3.06 -14.20
C PRO A 84 14.40 1.90 -13.25
N ILE A 85 14.68 2.10 -11.97
CA ILE A 85 14.13 1.29 -10.86
C ILE A 85 12.72 1.81 -10.59
N LEU A 86 11.71 0.95 -10.70
CA LEU A 86 10.32 1.31 -10.47
C LEU A 86 9.98 1.31 -8.98
N VAL A 87 8.88 2.00 -8.63
CA VAL A 87 8.26 1.88 -7.31
C VAL A 87 7.39 0.62 -7.33
N ASP A 88 7.60 -0.24 -6.35
CA ASP A 88 6.83 -1.48 -6.16
C ASP A 88 5.74 -1.30 -5.09
N ASP A 89 6.01 -0.48 -4.06
CA ASP A 89 5.11 -0.27 -2.93
C ASP A 89 5.21 1.16 -2.38
N ILE A 90 4.11 1.65 -1.84
CA ILE A 90 4.01 2.89 -1.08
C ILE A 90 3.21 2.57 0.18
N LYS A 91 3.60 3.09 1.34
CA LYS A 91 2.85 2.90 2.58
C LYS A 91 2.74 4.19 3.37
N ILE A 92 1.53 4.49 3.81
CA ILE A 92 1.18 5.57 4.70
C ILE A 92 1.23 5.03 6.14
N SER A 93 1.78 5.83 7.05
CA SER A 93 1.70 5.57 8.48
C SER A 93 1.44 6.86 9.25
N SER A 94 0.81 6.72 10.41
CA SER A 94 0.61 7.79 11.38
C SER A 94 0.68 7.24 12.80
N THR A 95 0.87 8.12 13.77
CA THR A 95 0.81 7.78 15.20
C THR A 95 -0.63 7.65 15.70
N SER A 96 -1.61 8.20 14.99
CA SER A 96 -3.04 8.13 15.30
C SER A 96 -3.86 7.91 14.03
N ASP A 97 -4.93 7.14 14.13
CA ASP A 97 -5.96 7.01 13.09
C ASP A 97 -7.22 7.82 13.42
N THR A 98 -7.12 8.72 14.41
CA THR A 98 -8.20 9.60 14.85
C THR A 98 -7.72 11.05 15.01
N LEU A 99 -8.53 12.01 14.57
CA LEU A 99 -8.31 13.45 14.72
C LEU A 99 -9.59 14.16 15.18
N VAL A 100 -9.43 15.17 16.02
CA VAL A 100 -10.53 16.11 16.31
C VAL A 100 -10.57 17.19 15.23
N ILE A 101 -11.77 17.66 14.85
CA ILE A 101 -11.93 18.78 13.91
C ILE A 101 -11.07 19.98 14.34
N GLY A 102 -10.27 20.50 13.41
CA GLY A 102 -9.34 21.60 13.62
C GLY A 102 -7.94 21.17 14.04
N GLU A 103 -7.73 19.91 14.46
CA GLU A 103 -6.40 19.36 14.72
C GLU A 103 -5.69 18.95 13.42
N SER A 104 -4.37 18.88 13.52
CA SER A 104 -3.49 18.35 12.47
C SER A 104 -2.68 17.15 12.97
N ALA A 105 -2.38 16.22 12.07
CA ALA A 105 -1.38 15.17 12.29
C ALA A 105 -0.41 15.10 11.12
N GLN A 106 0.78 14.57 11.41
CA GLN A 106 1.77 14.27 10.38
C GLN A 106 1.56 12.84 9.87
N LEU A 107 1.37 12.68 8.56
CA LEU A 107 1.46 11.39 7.90
C LEU A 107 2.89 11.15 7.42
N HIS A 108 3.35 9.91 7.50
CA HIS A 108 4.63 9.48 6.97
C HIS A 108 4.41 8.53 5.80
N VAL A 109 5.22 8.69 4.75
CA VAL A 109 5.18 7.81 3.57
C VAL A 109 6.49 7.09 3.43
N THR A 110 6.43 5.78 3.23
CA THR A 110 7.57 4.95 2.86
C THR A 110 7.37 4.40 1.46
N ILE A 111 8.42 4.45 0.63
CA ILE A 111 8.39 3.98 -0.75
C ILE A 111 9.40 2.84 -0.88
N SER A 112 8.96 1.72 -1.44
CA SER A 112 9.80 0.55 -1.72
C SER A 112 9.89 0.30 -3.23
N PRO A 113 11.07 -0.08 -3.75
CA PRO A 113 12.35 -0.10 -3.05
C PRO A 113 12.86 1.32 -2.77
N ASN A 114 13.70 1.47 -1.73
CA ASN A 114 14.27 2.77 -1.37
C ASN A 114 15.28 3.31 -2.40
N ASP A 115 15.57 2.60 -3.49
CA ASP A 115 16.39 3.09 -4.60
C ASP A 115 15.59 3.31 -5.88
N ALA A 116 14.26 3.34 -5.80
CA ALA A 116 13.39 3.71 -6.91
C ALA A 116 13.86 5.04 -7.55
N SER A 117 13.91 5.07 -8.89
CA SER A 117 14.48 6.19 -9.65
C SER A 117 13.62 7.46 -9.61
N ASN A 118 12.32 7.31 -9.33
CA ASN A 118 11.39 8.42 -9.11
C ASN A 118 10.51 8.11 -7.89
N LYS A 119 10.78 8.79 -6.78
CA LYS A 119 10.03 8.67 -5.52
C LYS A 119 8.98 9.77 -5.33
N LYS A 120 8.68 10.54 -6.37
CA LYS A 120 7.60 11.51 -6.29
C LYS A 120 6.27 10.77 -6.11
N PHE A 121 5.38 11.38 -5.36
CA PHE A 121 4.02 10.91 -5.13
C PHE A 121 3.12 12.13 -4.91
N SER A 122 1.81 11.92 -4.91
CA SER A 122 0.79 12.93 -4.63
C SER A 122 -0.23 12.40 -3.65
N TRP A 123 -0.87 13.29 -2.91
CA TRP A 123 -1.97 12.95 -2.03
C TRP A 123 -3.32 13.21 -2.69
N GLU A 124 -4.27 12.32 -2.46
CA GLU A 124 -5.70 12.50 -2.77
C GLU A 124 -6.50 12.30 -1.48
N VAL A 125 -7.44 13.21 -1.22
CA VAL A 125 -8.27 13.22 0.00
C VAL A 125 -9.70 13.61 -0.35
N ASP A 126 -10.64 13.25 0.53
CA ASP A 126 -12.03 13.70 0.44
C ASP A 126 -12.22 15.11 1.03
N ASP A 127 -13.47 15.55 1.18
CA ASP A 127 -13.82 16.88 1.69
C ASP A 127 -13.79 17.00 3.22
N LYS A 128 -13.41 15.95 3.93
CA LYS A 128 -13.35 15.92 5.40
C LYS A 128 -11.98 16.28 5.95
N VAL A 129 -10.93 16.20 5.14
CA VAL A 129 -9.58 16.66 5.50
C VAL A 129 -9.00 17.60 4.44
N SER A 130 -8.02 18.41 4.83
CA SER A 130 -7.04 18.99 3.90
C SER A 130 -5.68 18.39 4.17
N ILE A 131 -4.85 18.26 3.13
CA ILE A 131 -3.48 17.76 3.28
C ILE A 131 -2.48 18.67 2.56
N ASN A 132 -1.37 18.98 3.24
CA ASN A 132 -0.25 19.66 2.65
C ASN A 132 0.51 18.69 1.73
N GLN A 133 0.48 18.96 0.42
CA GLN A 133 1.05 18.08 -0.60
C GLN A 133 2.56 17.86 -0.46
N SER A 134 3.29 18.80 0.16
CA SER A 134 4.75 18.74 0.31
C SER A 134 5.16 18.08 1.62
N THR A 135 4.42 18.30 2.70
CA THR A 135 4.80 17.80 4.03
C THR A 135 4.05 16.54 4.44
N GLY A 136 2.84 16.31 3.93
CA GLY A 136 1.96 15.24 4.41
C GLY A 136 1.24 15.58 5.74
N GLU A 137 1.26 16.85 6.15
CA GLU A 137 0.45 17.30 7.28
C GLU A 137 -1.03 17.31 6.89
N VAL A 138 -1.84 16.52 7.58
CA VAL A 138 -3.29 16.41 7.39
C VAL A 138 -4.01 17.18 8.48
N THR A 139 -5.01 17.99 8.11
CA THR A 139 -5.86 18.77 9.02
C THR A 139 -7.31 18.31 8.89
N ALA A 140 -7.96 18.07 10.02
CA ALA A 140 -9.35 17.63 10.09
C ALA A 140 -10.32 18.80 9.90
N LEU A 141 -11.28 18.64 8.98
CA LEU A 141 -12.26 19.67 8.60
C LEU A 141 -13.70 19.31 8.96
N LYS A 142 -14.11 18.05 8.76
CA LYS A 142 -15.50 17.60 8.98
C LYS A 142 -15.52 16.22 9.64
N ALA A 143 -16.47 16.02 10.57
CA ALA A 143 -16.64 14.72 11.23
C ALA A 143 -16.98 13.60 10.23
N GLY A 144 -16.48 12.40 10.51
CA GLY A 144 -16.73 11.20 9.72
C GLY A 144 -15.45 10.41 9.44
N LEU A 145 -15.62 9.27 8.78
CA LEU A 145 -14.48 8.48 8.28
C LEU A 145 -13.99 9.09 6.96
N SER A 146 -12.70 9.40 6.90
CA SER A 146 -12.00 9.95 5.73
C SER A 146 -11.01 8.93 5.19
N THR A 147 -10.94 8.80 3.86
CA THR A 147 -9.93 7.98 3.18
C THR A 147 -8.88 8.90 2.58
N ILE A 148 -7.62 8.69 2.95
CA ILE A 148 -6.46 9.45 2.48
C ILE A 148 -5.62 8.52 1.60
N ARG A 149 -5.28 8.95 0.39
CA ARG A 149 -4.53 8.15 -0.58
C ARG A 149 -3.18 8.77 -0.89
N ALA A 150 -2.14 7.96 -0.91
CA ALA A 150 -0.82 8.32 -1.44
C ALA A 150 -0.60 7.59 -2.76
N ILE A 151 -0.40 8.34 -3.83
CA ILE A 151 -0.32 7.82 -5.20
C ILE A 151 1.09 8.07 -5.72
N ALA A 152 1.84 7.01 -6.00
CA ALA A 152 3.17 7.12 -6.61
C ALA A 152 3.06 7.78 -7.99
N HIS A 153 4.12 8.46 -8.45
CA HIS A 153 4.13 9.21 -9.71
C HIS A 153 3.75 8.39 -10.96
N ASN A 154 3.87 7.06 -10.93
CA ASN A 154 3.40 6.21 -12.03
C ASN A 154 1.86 6.15 -12.13
N GLY A 155 1.13 6.64 -11.12
CA GLY A 155 -0.33 6.62 -11.04
C GLY A 155 -0.93 5.24 -10.75
N ILE A 156 -0.09 4.22 -10.55
CA ILE A 156 -0.50 2.82 -10.44
C ILE A 156 -0.37 2.31 -9.00
N VAL A 157 0.73 2.66 -8.32
CA VAL A 157 0.98 2.19 -6.95
C VAL A 157 0.35 3.18 -5.98
N VAL A 158 -0.59 2.68 -5.17
CA VAL A 158 -1.44 3.48 -4.27
C VAL A 158 -1.52 2.78 -2.92
N ASP A 159 -1.53 3.56 -1.85
CA ASP A 159 -1.91 3.10 -0.51
C ASP A 159 -3.01 3.99 0.06
N GLU A 160 -3.82 3.41 0.94
CA GLU A 160 -4.98 4.06 1.57
C GLU A 160 -4.85 4.04 3.10
N PHE A 161 -5.14 5.18 3.71
CA PHE A 161 -5.18 5.35 5.15
C PHE A 161 -6.55 5.88 5.57
N GLU A 162 -7.24 5.15 6.45
CA GLU A 162 -8.51 5.60 7.03
C GLU A 162 -8.26 6.41 8.30
N MET A 163 -8.81 7.62 8.32
CA MET A 163 -8.76 8.53 9.47
C MET A 163 -10.18 8.80 9.97
N LEU A 164 -10.43 8.59 11.27
CA LEU A 164 -11.68 8.97 11.91
C LEU A 164 -11.60 10.41 12.41
N ILE A 165 -12.51 11.25 11.93
CA ILE A 165 -12.59 12.65 12.34
C ILE A 165 -13.77 12.85 13.28
N THR A 166 -13.52 13.47 14.42
CA THR A 166 -14.50 13.63 15.50
C THR A 166 -14.72 15.07 15.91
N ASP A 167 -15.90 15.37 16.44
CA ASP A 167 -16.13 16.66 17.10
C ASP A 167 -15.31 16.75 18.42
N PRO A 168 -14.93 17.95 18.89
CA PRO A 168 -14.14 18.12 20.12
C PRO A 168 -14.80 17.60 21.39
N HIS A 169 -16.12 17.50 21.39
CA HIS A 169 -16.91 16.98 22.51
C HIS A 169 -17.51 15.60 22.20
N ALA A 170 -17.01 14.93 21.17
CA ALA A 170 -17.50 13.62 20.81
C ALA A 170 -16.99 12.56 21.78
N VAL A 171 -17.87 11.59 22.07
CA VAL A 171 -17.45 10.32 22.66
C VAL A 171 -17.12 9.37 21.51
N ILE A 172 -16.03 8.61 21.63
CA ILE A 172 -15.61 7.63 20.60
C ILE A 172 -15.86 6.21 21.11
N PHE A 173 -16.52 5.39 20.31
CA PHE A 173 -16.71 3.96 20.58
C PHE A 173 -16.71 3.15 19.29
N ASN A 174 -15.82 2.13 19.20
CA ASN A 174 -15.66 1.24 18.04
C ASN A 174 -15.51 1.99 16.70
N LYS A 175 -14.60 2.97 16.62
CA LYS A 175 -14.40 3.83 15.44
C LYS A 175 -15.65 4.63 15.01
N LYS A 176 -16.63 4.82 15.90
CA LYS A 176 -17.79 5.70 15.70
C LYS A 176 -17.71 6.88 16.66
N SER A 177 -18.11 8.05 16.17
CA SER A 177 -18.16 9.32 16.91
C SER A 177 -19.60 9.62 17.31
N TYR A 178 -19.83 9.93 18.59
CA TYR A 178 -21.14 10.24 19.18
C TYR A 178 -21.15 11.66 19.70
N LYS A 179 -22.23 12.40 19.43
CA LYS A 179 -22.40 13.76 19.95
C LYS A 179 -23.04 13.70 21.33
N MET A 180 -22.69 14.66 22.17
CA MET A 180 -23.34 14.85 23.47
C MET A 180 -24.51 15.84 23.34
N ILE A 181 -25.71 15.44 23.76
CA ILE A 181 -26.93 16.23 23.74
C ILE A 181 -27.37 16.54 25.18
N LEU A 182 -27.53 17.82 25.51
CA LEU A 182 -28.12 18.27 26.77
C LEU A 182 -29.65 18.23 26.68
N SER A 183 -30.30 17.50 27.60
CA SER A 183 -31.75 17.55 27.75
C SER A 183 -32.16 18.82 28.50
N GLU A 184 -32.81 19.76 27.81
CA GLU A 184 -33.31 21.00 28.42
C GLU A 184 -34.30 20.74 29.56
N LYS A 185 -35.02 19.61 29.54
CA LYS A 185 -36.03 19.26 30.55
C LYS A 185 -35.42 18.70 31.83
N THR A 186 -34.33 17.95 31.71
CA THR A 186 -33.78 17.17 32.85
C THR A 186 -32.38 17.61 33.26
N GLY A 187 -31.72 18.46 32.48
CA GLY A 187 -30.32 18.86 32.67
C GLY A 187 -29.31 17.73 32.47
N ARG A 188 -29.77 16.53 32.09
CA ARG A 188 -28.89 15.37 31.84
C ARG A 188 -28.31 15.44 30.43
N VAL A 189 -27.06 15.02 30.30
CA VAL A 189 -26.38 14.88 29.01
C VAL A 189 -26.48 13.43 28.55
N TRP A 190 -26.84 13.24 27.28
CA TRP A 190 -27.01 11.95 26.63
C TRP A 190 -26.15 11.88 25.37
N LEU A 191 -25.87 10.67 24.89
CA LEU A 191 -25.37 10.51 23.52
C LEU A 191 -26.50 10.81 22.53
N ASP A 192 -26.14 11.28 21.33
CA ASP A 192 -27.08 11.57 20.25
C ASP A 192 -27.78 10.33 19.67
N ARG A 193 -27.26 9.15 19.98
CA ARG A 193 -27.79 7.83 19.60
C ARG A 193 -27.24 6.74 20.52
N ASN A 194 -27.76 5.53 20.42
CA ASN A 194 -27.28 4.37 21.18
C ASN A 194 -25.85 4.00 20.80
N LEU A 195 -25.05 3.52 21.76
CA LEU A 195 -23.72 3.00 21.49
C LEU A 195 -23.77 1.86 20.47
N GLY A 196 -22.87 1.88 19.49
CA GLY A 196 -22.84 0.97 18.36
C GLY A 196 -23.67 1.43 17.15
N ALA A 197 -24.56 2.43 17.29
CA ALA A 197 -25.40 2.89 16.18
C ALA A 197 -24.60 3.68 15.13
N SER A 198 -24.93 3.51 13.85
CA SER A 198 -24.31 4.23 12.74
C SER A 198 -24.97 5.59 12.47
N GLU A 199 -26.25 5.76 12.82
CA GLU A 199 -27.01 7.01 12.67
C GLU A 199 -28.02 7.22 13.81
N ALA A 200 -28.51 8.45 14.00
CA ALA A 200 -29.62 8.72 14.90
C ALA A 200 -30.94 8.27 14.27
N CYS A 201 -31.88 7.77 15.08
CA CYS A 201 -33.12 7.19 14.57
C CYS A 201 -33.97 8.23 13.82
N LYS A 202 -34.27 7.97 12.55
CA LYS A 202 -35.26 8.74 11.78
C LYS A 202 -36.67 8.18 11.94
N THR A 203 -36.77 6.85 12.06
CA THR A 203 -38.03 6.12 12.23
C THR A 203 -37.84 4.98 13.24
N LEU A 204 -38.94 4.41 13.75
CA LEU A 204 -38.89 3.29 14.69
C LEU A 204 -38.32 2.00 14.08
N THR A 205 -38.24 1.90 12.75
CA THR A 205 -37.77 0.71 12.02
C THR A 205 -36.35 0.87 11.47
N ASP A 206 -35.65 1.95 11.84
CA ASP A 206 -34.30 2.23 11.35
C ASP A 206 -33.26 1.35 12.05
N LEU A 207 -32.87 0.26 11.39
CA LEU A 207 -31.89 -0.69 11.94
C LEU A 207 -30.53 -0.04 12.24
N ASN A 208 -30.11 0.98 11.49
CA ASN A 208 -28.81 1.62 11.70
C ASN A 208 -28.75 2.42 13.01
N CYS A 209 -29.90 2.69 13.63
CA CYS A 209 -29.99 3.53 14.81
C CYS A 209 -30.07 2.78 16.15
N TYR A 210 -30.34 1.47 16.12
CA TYR A 210 -30.57 0.70 17.34
C TYR A 210 -29.29 0.54 18.17
N GLY A 211 -28.13 0.47 17.52
CA GLY A 211 -26.84 0.23 18.17
C GLY A 211 -26.68 -1.19 18.72
N ASP A 212 -25.64 -1.40 19.52
CA ASP A 212 -25.39 -2.69 20.17
C ASP A 212 -26.40 -2.89 21.31
N TYR A 213 -26.78 -4.15 21.54
CA TYR A 213 -27.59 -4.54 22.69
C TYR A 213 -26.82 -4.30 24.00
N TYR A 214 -27.55 -4.15 25.09
CA TYR A 214 -26.98 -4.11 26.43
C TYR A 214 -27.17 -5.46 27.12
N GLN A 215 -26.13 -5.96 27.80
CA GLN A 215 -26.21 -7.18 28.60
C GLN A 215 -26.07 -6.86 30.08
N TRP A 216 -26.99 -7.36 30.90
CA TRP A 216 -26.92 -7.23 32.36
C TRP A 216 -26.07 -8.34 32.98
N GLY A 217 -25.18 -7.98 33.91
CA GLY A 217 -24.45 -8.95 34.75
C GLY A 217 -23.33 -9.73 34.04
N ARG A 218 -22.98 -9.39 32.79
CA ARG A 218 -21.88 -10.03 32.05
C ARG A 218 -20.95 -8.99 31.42
N GLY A 219 -19.68 -9.34 31.32
CA GLY A 219 -18.69 -8.54 30.59
C GLY A 219 -18.98 -8.53 29.09
N LYS A 220 -18.52 -7.49 28.39
CA LYS A 220 -18.62 -7.38 26.94
C LYS A 220 -17.88 -8.54 26.27
N ASP A 221 -18.60 -9.44 25.60
CA ASP A 221 -18.03 -10.63 24.97
C ASP A 221 -18.34 -10.72 23.46
N GLY A 222 -19.03 -9.73 22.91
CA GLY A 222 -19.39 -9.64 21.49
C GLY A 222 -20.78 -10.17 21.15
N HIS A 223 -21.42 -10.93 22.05
CA HIS A 223 -22.81 -11.37 21.85
C HIS A 223 -23.81 -10.21 21.88
N GLN A 224 -23.40 -9.03 22.36
CA GLN A 224 -24.22 -7.83 22.40
C GLN A 224 -24.27 -7.09 21.05
N ALA A 225 -23.45 -7.45 20.06
CA ALA A 225 -23.48 -6.79 18.77
C ALA A 225 -24.81 -7.06 18.04
N MET A 226 -25.41 -6.04 17.42
CA MET A 226 -26.68 -6.19 16.69
C MET A 226 -26.58 -7.14 15.49
N PHE A 227 -25.41 -7.13 14.84
CA PHE A 227 -25.07 -8.03 13.74
C PHE A 227 -23.96 -8.97 14.19
N PRO A 228 -24.27 -9.96 15.04
CA PRO A 228 -23.26 -10.87 15.53
C PRO A 228 -22.82 -11.81 14.39
N ARG A 229 -21.56 -12.23 14.46
CA ARG A 229 -21.03 -13.22 13.53
C ARG A 229 -21.60 -14.59 13.88
N ARG A 230 -21.96 -15.38 12.88
CA ARG A 230 -22.58 -16.71 13.04
C ARG A 230 -21.67 -17.82 12.55
N VAL A 231 -21.68 -18.97 13.19
CA VAL A 231 -20.89 -20.16 12.81
C VAL A 231 -21.75 -21.42 12.82
N GLY A 232 -21.51 -22.33 11.87
CA GLY A 232 -22.16 -23.65 11.83
C GLY A 232 -21.51 -24.71 12.71
N THR A 233 -20.32 -24.42 13.25
CA THR A 233 -19.54 -25.36 14.06
C THR A 233 -20.07 -25.37 15.49
N LEU A 234 -20.45 -26.55 15.99
CA LEU A 234 -20.90 -26.73 17.36
C LEU A 234 -19.76 -26.47 18.36
N ALA A 235 -20.10 -25.89 19.51
CA ALA A 235 -19.16 -25.74 20.61
C ALA A 235 -18.82 -27.10 21.22
N ASN A 236 -17.57 -27.29 21.57
CA ASN A 236 -17.04 -28.44 22.30
C ASN A 236 -16.88 -28.18 23.80
N SER A 237 -17.30 -27.00 24.27
CA SER A 237 -17.31 -26.59 25.68
C SER A 237 -18.49 -25.67 25.94
N ILE A 238 -19.00 -25.68 27.18
CA ILE A 238 -20.00 -24.72 27.67
C ILE A 238 -19.39 -23.34 27.97
N THR A 239 -18.06 -23.25 28.06
CA THR A 239 -17.37 -21.96 28.19
C THR A 239 -17.26 -21.31 26.81
N PRO A 240 -17.80 -20.08 26.60
CA PRO A 240 -17.68 -19.38 25.33
C PRO A 240 -16.21 -19.14 24.98
N ASN A 241 -15.78 -19.59 23.80
CA ASN A 241 -14.41 -19.37 23.30
C ASN A 241 -14.31 -18.19 22.31
N ASN A 242 -15.46 -17.67 21.86
CA ASN A 242 -15.59 -16.52 20.98
C ASN A 242 -17.00 -15.90 21.08
N ALA A 243 -17.22 -14.83 20.33
CA ALA A 243 -18.46 -14.07 20.27
C ALA A 243 -19.50 -14.58 19.25
N ASN A 244 -19.25 -15.73 18.61
CA ASN A 244 -20.05 -16.16 17.47
C ASN A 244 -21.29 -16.92 17.94
N PHE A 245 -22.45 -16.57 17.37
CA PHE A 245 -23.66 -17.37 17.58
C PHE A 245 -23.60 -18.64 16.74
N ILE A 246 -23.85 -19.79 17.37
CA ILE A 246 -23.89 -21.08 16.69
C ILE A 246 -25.26 -21.25 16.03
N THR A 247 -25.28 -21.55 14.74
CA THR A 247 -26.50 -21.81 13.97
C THR A 247 -26.46 -23.21 13.38
N ASN A 248 -27.54 -23.98 13.52
CA ASN A 248 -27.63 -25.31 12.91
C ASN A 248 -27.98 -25.19 11.41
N PRO A 249 -27.10 -25.59 10.47
CA PRO A 249 -27.30 -25.38 9.03
C PRO A 249 -28.44 -26.20 8.39
N GLY A 250 -29.20 -27.00 9.16
CA GLY A 250 -30.28 -27.86 8.63
C GLY A 250 -31.67 -27.66 9.28
N SER A 251 -31.87 -26.62 10.08
CA SER A 251 -33.12 -26.37 10.81
C SER A 251 -33.85 -25.15 10.24
N GLU A 252 -35.04 -25.34 9.67
CA GLU A 252 -35.94 -24.23 9.30
C GLU A 252 -36.59 -23.57 10.52
N THR A 253 -36.50 -24.20 11.70
CA THR A 253 -36.88 -23.54 12.95
C THR A 253 -35.73 -22.65 13.39
N THR A 254 -36.03 -21.37 13.59
CA THR A 254 -35.19 -20.42 14.34
C THR A 254 -35.15 -20.79 15.82
N ASP A 255 -34.94 -22.07 16.14
CA ASP A 255 -34.54 -22.47 17.47
C ASP A 255 -33.13 -21.92 17.65
N TRP A 256 -33.10 -20.69 18.16
CA TRP A 256 -32.01 -20.25 19.00
C TRP A 256 -31.94 -21.30 20.09
N GLY A 257 -31.06 -22.28 19.91
CA GLY A 257 -30.56 -23.12 20.99
C GLY A 257 -29.92 -22.17 21.97
N GLY A 258 -30.75 -21.57 22.82
CA GLY A 258 -30.37 -20.69 23.88
C GLY A 258 -29.61 -21.55 24.86
N THR A 259 -28.31 -21.63 24.71
CA THR A 259 -27.45 -21.76 25.87
C THR A 259 -27.34 -20.38 26.49
N PHE A 260 -28.44 -19.99 27.15
CA PHE A 260 -28.36 -19.12 28.32
C PHE A 260 -27.71 -19.96 29.43
N CYS A 261 -26.47 -19.60 29.73
CA CYS A 261 -25.79 -19.53 31.04
C CYS A 261 -24.30 -19.84 30.85
#